data_AF-A0A6P4YKY9-F1
#
_entry.id   AF-A0A6P4YKY9-F1
#
_cell.length_a   1.000
_cell.length_b   1.000
_cell.length_c   1.000
_cell.angle_alpha   90.00
_cell.angle_beta   90.00
_cell.angle_gamma   90.00
#
_symmetry.space_group_name_H-M   'P 1'
#
loop_
_entity.id
_entity.type
_entity.pdbx_description
1 polymer ?
#
loop_
_entity_poly.entity_id
_entity_poly.type
_entity_poly.pdbx_seq_one_letter_code
_entity_poly.pdbx_strand_id
1 'polypeptide(L)'
;GGLGTPEEMCMDFLFYYPKFNLANCDSRPSVSRTLSFVGVEDYKSDPFQVLAPPSLVNKTYEELVEGFQWTAERAEQFSSYLMDGNFSTFCFGHGNFTGDF
;
A
#
# COMPACT_ATOMS: atom_id res chain seq x y z
N GLY A 1 -0.70 -5.63 -3.68
CA GLY A 1 -1.37 -5.22 -4.93
C GLY A 1 -0.29 -4.85 -5.90
N GLY A 2 -0.47 -5.15 -7.18
CA GLY A 2 0.58 -5.02 -8.19
C GLY A 2 0.12 -5.52 -9.56
N LEU A 3 1.05 -5.61 -10.52
CA LEU A 3 0.77 -5.94 -11.92
C LEU A 3 0.82 -7.45 -12.23
N GLY A 4 1.39 -8.26 -11.35
CA GLY A 4 1.53 -9.70 -11.49
C GLY A 4 0.21 -10.42 -11.36
N THR A 5 0.09 -11.58 -12.01
CA THR A 5 -1.08 -12.46 -11.89
C THR A 5 -1.45 -12.85 -10.44
N PRO A 6 -0.51 -13.07 -9.49
CA PRO A 6 -0.89 -13.34 -8.11
C PRO A 6 -1.24 -12.08 -7.32
N GLU A 7 -1.18 -10.89 -7.93
CA GLU A 7 -1.34 -9.61 -7.27
C GLU A 7 -2.71 -9.00 -7.61
N GLU A 8 -3.40 -8.49 -6.59
CA GLU A 8 -4.70 -7.85 -6.76
C GLU A 8 -4.57 -6.38 -7.21
N MET A 9 -5.60 -5.91 -7.91
CA MET A 9 -5.80 -4.50 -8.26
C MET A 9 -7.18 -4.02 -7.81
N CYS A 10 -7.28 -2.75 -7.43
CA CYS A 10 -8.55 -2.09 -7.16
C CYS A 10 -8.66 -0.87 -8.07
N MET A 11 -9.52 -0.94 -9.08
CA MET A 11 -9.70 0.12 -10.08
C MET A 11 -11.17 0.23 -10.46
N ASP A 12 -11.64 1.46 -10.64
CA ASP A 12 -12.94 1.77 -11.23
C ASP A 12 -12.77 2.82 -12.33
N PHE A 13 -13.47 2.64 -13.45
CA PHE A 13 -13.39 3.51 -14.62
C PHE A 13 -14.66 4.34 -14.73
N LEU A 14 -14.58 5.57 -14.23
CA LEU A 14 -15.71 6.48 -14.24
C LEU A 14 -15.80 7.27 -15.55
N PHE A 15 -16.93 7.15 -16.25
CA PHE A 15 -17.29 8.00 -17.38
C PHE A 15 -18.19 9.15 -16.90
N TYR A 16 -17.75 10.40 -17.04
CA TYR A 16 -18.44 11.56 -16.47
C TYR A 16 -18.40 12.82 -17.36
N TYR A 17 -19.28 13.79 -17.07
CA TYR A 17 -19.32 15.13 -17.67
C TYR A 17 -19.81 16.18 -16.63
N PRO A 18 -19.30 17.43 -16.63
CA PRO A 18 -18.30 17.99 -17.52
C PRO A 18 -16.90 17.42 -17.27
N LYS A 19 -16.10 17.29 -18.33
CA LYS A 19 -14.71 16.86 -18.21
C LYS A 19 -13.91 17.91 -17.42
N PHE A 20 -13.15 17.46 -16.42
CA PHE A 20 -12.17 18.28 -15.72
C PHE A 20 -10.79 17.58 -15.74
N ASN A 21 -9.73 18.26 -15.30
CA ASN A 21 -8.36 17.76 -15.42
C ASN A 21 -8.00 16.75 -14.32
N LEU A 22 -8.72 15.63 -14.27
CA LEU A 22 -8.44 14.49 -13.39
C LEU A 22 -8.49 13.21 -14.22
N ALA A 23 -7.37 12.47 -14.22
CA ALA A 23 -7.19 11.23 -14.95
C ALA A 23 -7.15 10.02 -14.01
N ASN A 24 -6.41 10.12 -12.89
CA ASN A 24 -6.34 9.08 -11.86
C ASN A 24 -6.55 9.72 -10.49
N CYS A 25 -7.25 9.01 -9.62
CA CYS A 25 -7.52 9.42 -8.26
C CYS A 25 -7.46 8.18 -7.37
N ASP A 26 -6.35 8.05 -6.66
CA ASP A 26 -5.99 6.83 -5.99
C ASP A 26 -5.74 7.15 -4.52
N SER A 27 -5.90 6.15 -3.67
CA SER A 27 -5.47 6.26 -2.28
C SER A 27 -4.89 4.94 -1.80
N ARG A 28 -3.94 5.02 -0.88
CA ARG A 28 -3.40 3.85 -0.22
C ARG A 28 -3.17 4.13 1.27
N PRO A 29 -3.33 3.14 2.15
CA PRO A 29 -2.97 3.31 3.56
C PRO A 29 -1.48 3.65 3.68
N SER A 30 -1.11 4.34 4.77
CA SER A 30 0.30 4.62 5.05
C SER A 30 1.14 3.35 5.10
N VAL A 31 2.22 3.29 4.33
CA VAL A 31 3.16 2.15 4.30
C VAL A 31 3.69 1.85 5.70
N SER A 32 4.03 2.89 6.47
CA SER A 32 4.49 2.75 7.85
C SER A 32 3.49 2.02 8.74
N ARG A 33 2.20 2.18 8.47
CA ARG A 33 1.13 1.57 9.26
C ARG A 33 1.05 0.08 8.99
N THR A 34 1.05 -0.32 7.72
CA THR A 34 1.12 -1.73 7.35
C THR A 34 2.36 -2.39 7.96
N LEU A 35 3.53 -1.76 7.82
CA LEU A 35 4.80 -2.27 8.34
C LEU A 35 4.81 -2.38 9.88
N SER A 36 4.29 -1.37 10.58
CA SER A 36 4.19 -1.41 12.04
C SER A 36 3.32 -2.56 12.54
N PHE A 37 2.24 -2.89 11.81
CA PHE A 37 1.34 -3.97 12.20
C PHE A 37 2.02 -5.35 12.11
N VAL A 38 2.86 -5.55 11.09
CA VAL A 38 3.61 -6.80 10.91
C VAL A 38 4.90 -6.85 11.74
N GLY A 39 5.16 -5.84 12.57
CA GLY A 39 6.26 -5.83 13.55
C GLY A 39 7.55 -5.17 13.07
N VAL A 40 7.52 -4.40 11.98
CA VAL A 40 8.66 -3.56 11.56
C VAL A 40 8.66 -2.27 12.38
N GLU A 41 9.82 -1.96 12.95
CA GLU A 41 10.02 -0.79 13.80
C GLU A 41 10.63 0.39 13.04
N ASP A 42 11.56 0.10 12.11
CA ASP A 42 12.24 1.12 11.32
C ASP A 42 12.57 0.62 9.91
N TYR A 43 12.43 1.51 8.92
CA TYR A 43 12.66 1.19 7.51
C TYR A 43 13.04 2.44 6.70
N LYS A 44 13.80 2.21 5.63
CA LYS A 44 14.04 3.17 4.55
C LYS A 44 13.09 2.84 3.40
N SER A 45 12.45 3.86 2.81
CA SER A 45 11.45 3.65 1.75
C SER A 45 12.04 3.54 0.35
N ASP A 46 13.18 4.17 0.07
CA ASP A 46 13.78 4.20 -1.27
C ASP A 46 15.32 4.18 -1.22
N PRO A 47 15.98 3.06 -1.58
CA PRO A 47 15.37 1.76 -1.83
C PRO A 47 14.75 1.18 -0.55
N PHE A 48 13.72 0.35 -0.69
CA PHE A 48 13.04 -0.27 0.45
C PHE A 48 13.99 -1.19 1.23
N GLN A 49 14.21 -0.89 2.51
CA GLN A 49 15.07 -1.66 3.41
C GLN A 49 14.56 -1.60 4.85
N VAL A 50 14.35 -2.75 5.48
CA VAL A 50 14.05 -2.83 6.92
C VAL A 50 15.34 -2.63 7.72
N LEU A 51 15.30 -1.71 8.69
CA LEU A 51 16.41 -1.39 9.59
C LEU A 51 16.23 -2.06 10.96
N ALA A 52 14.99 -2.22 11.43
CA ALA A 52 14.67 -2.88 12.70
C ALA A 52 13.30 -3.58 12.66
N PRO A 53 13.11 -4.70 13.39
CA PRO A 53 14.10 -5.41 14.22
C PRO A 53 15.09 -6.26 13.39
N PRO A 54 16.25 -6.67 13.95
CA PRO A 54 17.26 -7.47 13.23
C PRO A 54 16.74 -8.77 12.61
N SER A 55 15.68 -9.35 13.17
CA SER A 55 15.04 -10.56 12.65
C SER A 55 14.31 -10.36 11.32
N LEU A 56 13.97 -9.12 10.97
CA LEU A 56 13.24 -8.75 9.76
C LEU A 56 14.10 -8.03 8.72
N VAL A 57 15.37 -7.77 9.03
CA VAL A 57 16.32 -7.13 8.11
C VAL A 57 16.48 -7.97 6.83
N ASN A 58 16.64 -7.29 5.69
CA ASN A 58 16.73 -7.85 4.33
C ASN A 58 15.47 -8.52 3.78
N LYS A 59 14.33 -8.45 4.47
CA LYS A 59 13.05 -8.88 3.91
C LYS A 59 12.45 -7.81 3.00
N THR A 60 11.82 -8.23 1.91
CA THR A 60 11.00 -7.34 1.08
C THR A 60 9.68 -7.01 1.76
N TYR A 61 8.96 -6.02 1.25
CA TYR A 61 7.65 -5.66 1.76
C TYR A 61 6.67 -6.86 1.69
N GLU A 62 6.68 -7.57 0.57
CA GLU A 62 5.85 -8.73 0.29
C GLU A 62 6.18 -9.88 1.24
N GLU A 63 7.46 -10.20 1.43
CA GLU A 63 7.90 -11.25 2.35
C GLU A 63 7.48 -11.00 3.81
N LEU A 64 7.39 -9.73 4.23
CA LEU A 64 6.94 -9.36 5.57
C LEU A 64 5.44 -9.57 5.73
N VAL A 65 4.65 -9.13 4.75
CA VAL A 65 3.20 -9.26 4.77
C VAL A 65 2.79 -10.73 4.63
N GLU A 66 3.37 -11.47 3.69
CA GLU A 66 3.09 -12.90 3.49
C GLU A 66 3.59 -13.76 4.66
N GLY A 67 4.75 -13.42 5.23
CA GLY A 67 5.33 -14.14 6.36
C GLY A 67 4.62 -13.88 7.70
N PHE A 68 3.69 -12.94 7.75
CA PHE A 68 2.91 -12.67 8.95
C PHE A 68 1.96 -13.82 9.26
N GLN A 69 1.82 -14.16 10.54
CA GLN A 69 0.94 -15.23 11.00
C GLN A 69 -0.54 -14.77 10.94
N TRP A 70 -1.13 -14.80 9.76
CA TRP A 70 -2.52 -14.43 9.53
C TRP A 70 -3.49 -15.42 10.16
N THR A 71 -4.44 -14.86 10.92
CA THR A 71 -5.67 -15.54 11.37
C THR A 71 -6.86 -14.67 11.00
N ALA A 72 -8.08 -15.20 11.08
CA ALA A 72 -9.28 -14.41 10.80
C ALA A 72 -9.37 -13.17 11.72
N GLU A 73 -9.05 -13.34 13.01
CA GLU A 73 -9.06 -12.26 13.99
C GLU A 73 -8.01 -11.21 13.68
N ARG A 74 -6.79 -11.62 13.29
CA ARG A 74 -5.72 -10.68 12.92
C ARG A 74 -6.02 -9.95 11.61
N ALA A 75 -6.67 -10.60 10.65
CA ALA A 75 -7.10 -9.96 9.41
C ALA A 75 -8.16 -8.88 9.67
N GLU A 76 -9.12 -9.14 10.55
CA GLU A 76 -10.13 -8.16 10.96
C GLU A 76 -9.50 -6.99 11.74
N GLN A 77 -8.58 -7.29 12.66
CA GLN A 77 -7.80 -6.28 13.36
C GLN A 77 -6.97 -5.44 12.41
N PHE A 78 -6.33 -6.04 11.41
CA PHE A 78 -5.57 -5.34 10.39
C PHE A 78 -6.46 -4.41 9.56
N SER A 79 -7.63 -4.89 9.13
CA SER A 79 -8.59 -4.08 8.38
C SER A 79 -9.05 -2.87 9.20
N SER A 80 -9.48 -3.10 10.45
CA SER A 80 -9.91 -2.04 11.37
C SER A 80 -8.77 -1.07 11.67
N TYR A 81 -7.56 -1.61 11.88
CA TYR A 81 -6.35 -0.83 12.05
C TYR A 81 -6.20 0.06 10.84
N LEU A 82 -5.99 -0.46 9.62
CA LEU A 82 -5.82 0.34 8.40
C LEU A 82 -6.89 1.43 8.20
N MET A 83 -8.17 1.13 8.44
CA MET A 83 -9.27 2.09 8.29
C MET A 83 -9.23 3.27 9.28
N ASP A 84 -8.67 3.08 10.47
CA ASP A 84 -8.59 4.10 11.52
C ASP A 84 -7.46 5.14 11.29
N GLY A 85 -6.67 5.01 10.22
CA GLY A 85 -5.50 5.88 10.02
C GLY A 85 -5.47 6.59 8.70
N ASN A 86 -4.34 7.26 8.48
CA ASN A 86 -4.19 8.15 7.35
C ASN A 86 -3.94 7.38 6.05
N PHE A 87 -4.57 7.88 5.00
CA PHE A 87 -4.35 7.46 3.63
C PHE A 87 -3.54 8.53 2.90
N SER A 88 -2.59 8.07 2.08
CA SER A 88 -1.96 8.93 1.09
C SER A 88 -2.85 8.94 -0.15
N THR A 89 -3.33 10.12 -0.51
CA THR A 89 -4.15 10.34 -1.70
C THR A 89 -3.30 10.88 -2.83
N PHE A 90 -3.51 10.36 -4.03
CA PHE A 90 -2.83 10.79 -5.25
C PHE A 90 -3.88 11.22 -6.27
N CYS A 91 -3.70 12.41 -6.83
CA CYS A 91 -4.59 12.94 -7.86
C CYS A 91 -3.73 13.39 -9.04
N PHE A 92 -3.90 12.72 -10.18
CA PHE A 92 -3.11 12.98 -11.37
C PHE A 92 -3.99 13.58 -12.47
N GLY A 93 -3.53 14.69 -13.05
CA GLY A 93 -4.15 15.28 -14.24
C GLY A 93 -3.74 14.53 -15.52
N HIS A 94 -4.41 14.84 -16.63
CA HIS A 94 -4.03 14.28 -17.93
C HIS A 94 -2.60 14.71 -18.32
N GLY A 95 -1.73 13.76 -18.67
CA GLY A 95 -0.36 14.01 -19.16
C GLY A 95 0.76 13.91 -18.12
N ASN A 96 0.45 13.79 -16.82
CA ASN A 96 1.44 13.67 -15.73
C ASN A 96 1.57 12.23 -15.17
N PHE A 97 0.98 11.23 -15.82
CA PHE A 97 1.10 9.84 -15.39
C PHE A 97 2.42 9.26 -15.89
N THR A 98 3.48 9.39 -15.10
CA THR A 98 4.66 8.51 -15.18
C THR A 98 4.26 7.23 -14.46
N GLY A 99 3.93 6.19 -15.22
CA GLY A 99 3.26 5.00 -14.71
C GLY A 99 4.07 4.17 -13.72
N ASP A 100 4.05 4.59 -12.47
CA ASP A 100 4.43 3.77 -11.33
C ASP A 100 3.13 3.31 -10.66
N PHE A 101 2.72 2.09 -11.01
CA PHE A 101 1.81 1.29 -10.19
C PHE A 101 2.59 0.72 -9.01
#